data_AF-A0A842Q7H9-F1
#
_entry.id   AF-A0A842Q7H9-F1
#
_cell.length_a   1.000
_cell.length_b   1.000
_cell.length_c   1.000
_cell.angle_alpha   90.00
_cell.angle_beta   90.00
_cell.angle_gamma   90.00
#
_symmetry.space_group_name_H-M   'P 1'
#
loop_
_entity.id
_entity.type
_entity.pdbx_description
1 polymer ?
#
loop_
_entity_poly.entity_id
_entity_poly.type
_entity_poly.pdbx_seq_one_letter_code
_entity_poly.pdbx_strand_id
1 'polypeptide(L)'
;MMNSSILDADVKEFCIHVMKKLIERTQNDETKTINKNAVYEEACASSSGIGAFDSSNITLKNRVFEELFTRGHISQGNNSDEIKITDIGKNYPEYLNT
;
A
#
# COMPACT_ATOMS: atom_id res chain seq x y z
N MET A 1 11.60 22.43 -7.80
CA MET A 1 11.06 21.08 -7.48
C MET A 1 11.97 20.49 -6.43
N MET A 2 11.49 20.34 -5.19
CA MET A 2 12.29 19.71 -4.13
C MET A 2 12.45 18.24 -4.49
N ASN A 3 13.70 17.82 -4.77
CA ASN A 3 14.10 16.43 -4.68
C ASN A 3 14.05 16.03 -3.20
N SER A 4 12.85 15.81 -2.66
CA SER A 4 12.71 15.08 -1.41
C SER A 4 13.01 13.63 -1.76
N SER A 5 14.24 13.21 -1.51
CA SER A 5 14.62 11.80 -1.60
C SER A 5 13.65 10.99 -0.76
N ILE A 6 12.87 10.11 -1.38
CA ILE A 6 11.93 9.22 -0.69
C ILE A 6 12.71 8.42 0.35
N LEU A 7 12.49 8.68 1.64
CA LEU A 7 13.18 8.00 2.72
C LEU A 7 12.54 6.63 2.97
N ASP A 8 13.30 5.69 3.53
CA ASP A 8 12.74 4.37 3.87
C ASP A 8 11.66 4.47 4.96
N ALA A 9 11.74 5.49 5.82
CA ALA A 9 10.69 5.79 6.80
C ALA A 9 9.38 6.20 6.11
N ASP A 10 9.46 7.05 5.08
CA ASP A 10 8.32 7.49 4.28
C ASP A 10 7.62 6.30 3.59
N VAL A 11 8.41 5.38 3.02
CA VAL A 11 7.88 4.17 2.37
C VAL A 11 7.17 3.28 3.39
N LYS A 12 7.76 3.06 4.57
CA LYS A 12 7.17 2.23 5.63
C LYS A 12 5.87 2.82 6.16
N GLU A 13 5.83 4.12 6.42
CA GLU A 13 4.60 4.81 6.83
C GLU A 13 3.52 4.66 5.77
N PHE A 14 3.87 4.83 4.50
CA PHE A 14 2.90 4.72 3.43
C PHE A 14 2.43 3.26 3.17
N CYS A 15 3.29 2.26 3.40
CA CYS A 15 2.90 0.85 3.39
C CYS A 15 1.75 0.57 4.38
N ILE A 16 1.78 1.19 5.57
CA ILE A 16 0.72 1.06 6.58
C ILE A 16 -0.59 1.63 6.04
N HIS A 17 -0.58 2.82 5.44
CA HIS A 17 -1.78 3.43 4.86
C HIS A 17 -2.38 2.59 3.72
N VAL A 18 -1.54 2.10 2.80
CA VAL A 18 -1.97 1.21 1.71
C VAL A 18 -2.60 -0.07 2.25
N MET A 19 -1.99 -0.69 3.26
CA MET A 19 -2.50 -1.93 3.82
C MET A 19 -3.80 -1.73 4.61
N LYS A 20 -3.94 -0.64 5.37
CA LYS A 20 -5.22 -0.29 6.02
C LYS A 20 -6.35 -0.18 4.99
N LYS A 21 -6.10 0.51 3.86
CA LYS A 21 -7.10 0.64 2.78
C LYS A 21 -7.38 -0.67 2.05
N LEU A 22 -6.35 -1.48 1.81
CA LEU A 22 -6.53 -2.81 1.22
C LEU A 22 -7.35 -3.72 2.14
N ILE A 23 -7.10 -3.71 3.45
CA ILE A 23 -7.88 -4.44 4.46
C ILE A 23 -9.33 -3.98 4.46
N GLU A 24 -9.59 -2.67 4.49
CA GLU A 24 -10.94 -2.10 4.42
C GLU A 24 -11.70 -2.58 3.17
N ARG A 25 -11.06 -2.53 2.00
CA ARG A 25 -11.66 -2.94 0.71
C ARG A 25 -11.90 -4.44 0.61
N THR A 26 -10.96 -5.23 1.07
CA THR A 26 -11.05 -6.69 1.01
C THR A 26 -11.91 -7.25 2.14
N GLN A 27 -12.07 -6.52 3.25
CA GLN A 27 -12.65 -7.01 4.51
C GLN A 27 -11.93 -8.28 5.00
N ASN A 28 -10.61 -8.31 4.85
CA ASN A 28 -9.73 -9.47 5.14
C ASN A 28 -9.96 -10.71 4.26
N ASP A 29 -10.70 -10.59 3.16
CA ASP A 29 -10.92 -11.68 2.19
C ASP A 29 -9.75 -11.79 1.21
N GLU A 30 -8.96 -12.86 1.34
CA GLU A 30 -7.79 -13.15 0.48
C GLU A 30 -8.16 -13.52 -0.96
N THR A 31 -9.44 -13.80 -1.25
CA THR A 31 -9.88 -14.11 -2.61
C THR A 31 -10.15 -12.86 -3.43
N LYS A 32 -10.41 -11.72 -2.77
CA LYS A 32 -10.71 -10.45 -3.44
C LYS A 32 -9.45 -9.83 -4.03
N THR A 33 -9.56 -9.45 -5.29
CA THR A 33 -8.54 -8.64 -5.97
C THR A 33 -8.95 -7.19 -6.00
N ILE A 34 -8.01 -6.29 -5.74
CA ILE A 34 -8.20 -4.86 -5.83
C ILE A 34 -7.17 -4.27 -6.79
N ASN A 35 -7.57 -3.30 -7.59
CA ASN A 35 -6.65 -2.54 -8.43
C ASN A 35 -5.66 -1.76 -7.53
N LYS A 36 -4.36 -1.99 -7.74
CA LYS A 36 -3.28 -1.39 -6.93
C LYS A 36 -3.29 0.14 -7.01
N ASN A 37 -3.67 0.72 -8.15
CA ASN A 37 -3.75 2.17 -8.33
C ASN A 37 -4.85 2.78 -7.46
N ALA A 38 -6.01 2.13 -7.40
CA ALA A 38 -7.14 2.60 -6.60
C ALA A 38 -6.79 2.64 -5.10
N VAL A 39 -6.20 1.57 -4.57
CA VAL A 39 -5.78 1.53 -3.14
C VAL A 39 -4.75 2.60 -2.84
N TYR A 40 -3.81 2.83 -3.77
CA TYR A 40 -2.79 3.87 -3.62
C TYR A 40 -3.41 5.26 -3.55
N GLU A 41 -4.34 5.58 -4.45
CA GLU A 41 -5.04 6.88 -4.47
C GLU A 41 -5.83 7.12 -3.17
N GLU A 42 -6.49 6.09 -2.64
CA GLU A 42 -7.21 6.15 -1.37
C GLU A 42 -6.27 6.31 -0.17
N ALA A 43 -5.11 5.63 -0.20
CA ALA A 43 -4.08 5.78 0.82
C ALA A 43 -3.50 7.20 0.79
N CYS A 44 -3.24 7.77 -0.39
CA CYS A 44 -2.81 9.17 -0.54
C CYS A 44 -3.84 10.12 0.08
N ALA A 45 -5.12 9.96 -0.25
CA ALA A 45 -6.20 10.83 0.22
C ALA A 45 -6.41 10.78 1.75
N SER A 46 -5.97 9.72 2.42
CA SER A 46 -6.09 9.53 3.88
C SER A 46 -4.78 9.71 4.65
N SER A 47 -3.66 9.92 3.95
CA SER A 47 -2.34 10.13 4.55
C SER A 47 -2.05 11.62 4.80
N SER A 48 -1.06 11.90 5.64
CA SER A 48 -0.44 13.23 5.79
C SER A 48 1.03 13.16 5.38
N GLY A 49 1.67 14.29 5.07
CA GLY A 49 3.08 14.29 4.67
C GLY A 49 3.32 13.71 3.27
N ILE A 50 4.41 12.94 3.09
CA ILE A 50 4.89 12.42 1.78
C ILE A 50 3.79 11.70 0.97
N GLY A 51 2.89 10.98 1.65
CA GLY A 51 1.77 10.28 1.02
C GLY A 51 0.68 11.20 0.48
N ALA A 52 0.48 12.37 1.10
CA ALA A 52 -0.51 13.35 0.69
C ALA A 52 0.01 14.25 -0.45
N PHE A 53 1.32 14.41 -0.55
CA PHE A 53 1.94 15.37 -1.48
C PHE A 53 2.10 14.84 -2.91
N ASP A 54 2.09 13.52 -3.14
CA ASP A 54 2.45 13.01 -4.47
C ASP A 54 1.76 11.69 -4.85
N SER A 55 0.44 11.76 -5.06
CA SER A 55 -0.33 10.66 -5.66
C SER A 55 0.14 10.31 -7.08
N SER A 56 0.89 11.21 -7.73
CA SER A 56 1.47 11.03 -9.06
C SER A 56 2.89 10.43 -9.02
N ASN A 57 3.45 10.17 -7.83
CA ASN A 57 4.80 9.63 -7.68
C ASN A 57 4.87 8.14 -8.03
N ILE A 58 5.22 7.84 -9.27
CA ILE A 58 5.38 6.46 -9.73
C ILE A 58 6.51 5.74 -8.95
N THR A 59 7.57 6.45 -8.55
CA THR A 59 8.70 5.86 -7.81
C THR A 59 8.27 5.41 -6.42
N LEU A 60 7.56 6.25 -5.66
CA LEU A 60 7.03 5.90 -4.33
C LEU A 60 6.07 4.72 -4.42
N LYS A 61 5.15 4.77 -5.39
CA LYS A 61 4.18 3.71 -5.64
C LYS A 61 4.84 2.37 -5.91
N ASN A 62 5.84 2.35 -6.79
CA ASN A 62 6.58 1.12 -7.10
C ASN A 62 7.32 0.59 -5.88
N ARG A 63 8.01 1.45 -5.11
CA ARG A 63 8.72 1.03 -3.89
C ARG A 63 7.78 0.44 -2.84
N VAL A 64 6.61 1.05 -2.64
CA VAL A 64 5.62 0.57 -1.65
C VAL A 64 5.09 -0.81 -2.03
N PHE A 65 4.74 -1.02 -3.30
CA PHE A 65 4.28 -2.34 -3.74
C PHE A 65 5.38 -3.39 -3.72
N GLU A 66 6.60 -3.03 -4.11
CA GLU A 66 7.76 -3.92 -4.01
C GLU A 66 8.04 -4.33 -2.57
N GLU A 67 8.01 -3.38 -1.63
CA GLU A 67 8.22 -3.63 -0.19
C GLU A 67 7.15 -4.55 0.38
N LEU A 68 5.86 -4.27 0.11
CA LEU A 68 4.74 -5.09 0.57
C LEU A 68 4.77 -6.50 -0.04
N PHE A 69 5.14 -6.61 -1.32
CA PHE A 69 5.26 -7.90 -2.00
C PHE A 69 6.44 -8.73 -1.46
N THR A 70 7.60 -8.09 -1.26
CA THR A 70 8.80 -8.74 -0.72
C THR A 70 8.58 -9.26 0.70
N ARG A 71 7.81 -8.53 1.52
CA ARG A 71 7.39 -8.97 2.85
C ARG A 71 6.30 -10.05 2.83
N GLY A 72 5.73 -10.33 1.67
CA GLY A 72 4.63 -11.29 1.51
C GLY A 72 3.29 -10.80 2.05
N HIS A 73 3.12 -9.48 2.28
CA HIS A 73 1.87 -8.89 2.79
C HIS A 73 0.78 -8.80 1.70
N ILE A 74 1.22 -8.73 0.45
CA ILE A 74 0.36 -8.77 -0.73
C ILE A 74 0.88 -9.78 -1.74
N SER A 75 0.00 -10.23 -2.64
CA SER A 75 0.36 -11.02 -3.81
C SER A 75 -0.29 -10.45 -5.07
N GLN A 76 0.16 -10.87 -6.25
CA GLN A 76 -0.48 -10.51 -7.51
C GLN A 76 -1.92 -11.08 -7.57
N GLY A 77 -2.83 -10.28 -8.12
CA GLY A 77 -4.22 -10.66 -8.39
C GLY A 77 -4.39 -11.34 -9.75
N ASN A 78 -5.51 -11.08 -10.43
CA ASN A 78 -5.84 -11.75 -11.69
C ASN A 78 -5.01 -11.23 -12.87
N ASN A 79 -4.44 -10.03 -12.75
CA ASN A 79 -3.57 -9.39 -13.72
C ASN A 79 -2.48 -8.57 -13.01
N SER A 80 -1.58 -7.96 -13.77
CA SER A 80 -0.45 -7.17 -13.25
C SER A 80 -0.84 -5.91 -12.49
N ASP A 81 -2.08 -5.44 -12.63
CA ASP A 81 -2.58 -4.22 -11.98
C ASP A 81 -3.41 -4.53 -10.73
N GLU A 82 -3.71 -5.79 -10.48
CA GLU A 82 -4.46 -6.25 -9.33
C GLU A 82 -3.53 -6.84 -8.28
N ILE A 83 -3.88 -6.60 -7.02
CA ILE A 83 -3.22 -7.15 -5.84
C ILE A 83 -4.26 -7.80 -4.92
N LYS A 84 -3.80 -8.76 -4.11
CA LYS A 84 -4.55 -9.42 -3.05
C LYS A 84 -3.85 -9.21 -1.73
N ILE A 85 -4.62 -9.16 -0.65
CA ILE A 85 -4.06 -9.30 0.69
C ILE A 85 -3.76 -10.78 0.97
N THR A 86 -2.70 -11.03 1.73
CA THR A 86 -2.35 -12.38 2.21
C THR A 86 -2.68 -12.54 3.69
N ASP A 87 -2.67 -13.77 4.18
CA ASP A 87 -2.76 -14.05 5.62
C ASP A 87 -1.67 -13.34 6.44
N ILE A 88 -0.45 -13.18 5.91
CA ILE A 88 0.62 -12.41 6.57
C ILE A 88 0.23 -10.95 6.67
N GLY A 89 -0.22 -10.35 5.56
CA GLY A 89 -0.57 -8.94 5.49
C GLY A 89 -1.74 -8.58 6.39
N LYS A 90 -2.83 -9.37 6.38
CA LYS A 90 -4.03 -9.06 7.18
C LYS A 90 -3.81 -9.21 8.69
N ASN A 91 -2.86 -10.03 9.10
CA ASN A 91 -2.53 -10.27 10.52
C ASN A 91 -1.32 -9.45 11.00
N TYR A 92 -0.75 -8.58 10.18
CA TYR A 92 0.46 -7.84 10.53
C TYR A 92 0.15 -6.76 11.59
N PRO A 93 0.84 -6.75 12.76
CA PRO A 93 0.45 -5.92 13.90
C PRO A 93 0.36 -4.41 13.63
N GLU A 94 1.21 -3.87 12.77
CA GLU A 94 1.24 -2.42 12.46
C GLU A 94 -0.03 -1.94 11.73
N TYR A 95 -0.79 -2.84 11.11
CA TYR A 95 -2.01 -2.48 10.38
C TYR A 95 -3.27 -2.61 11.24
N LEU A 96 -3.19 -3.36 12.32
CA LEU A 96 -4.30 -3.67 13.23
C LEU A 96 -4.49 -2.62 14.32
N ASN A 97 -3.48 -1.79 14.58
CA ASN A 97 -3.55 -0.71 15.55
C ASN A 97 -4.07 0.57 14.88
N THR A 98 -5.19 1.08 15.40
CA THR A 98 -5.80 2.37 15.03
C THR A 98 -4.95 3.55 15.42
#